data_AF-S6TKG7-F1
#
_entry.id   AF-S6TKG7-F1
#
_cell.length_a   1.000
_cell.length_b   1.000
_cell.length_c   1.000
_cell.angle_alpha   90.00
_cell.angle_beta   90.00
_cell.angle_gamma   90.00
#
_symmetry.space_group_name_H-M   'P 1'
#
loop_
_entity.id
_entity.type
_entity.pdbx_description
1 polymer ?
#
loop_
_entity_poly.entity_id
_entity_poly.type
_entity_poly.pdbx_seq_one_letter_code
_entity_poly.pdbx_strand_id
1 'polypeptide(L)'
;MLLLWIVVLVVGIAWLAHRRTAPLPALGVVAVYLLAMGIFSHTPGWLLTVFWVLWLAVLVPLVLPDLRRKHFTAPMFSWFQKVLPPMSETERDAIDAGTVWWDGELFSGRPDWDKLLAYPKVQLTEEEQAFIDGPTEELCAMVSDWEIGQAMDLPPEAWAHMKTHGFFALIIPKEFGGKGFSAYAHSQVAMKLATRSGDLASTVMVPNSLGPAELLLHYGT
;
A
#
# COMPACT_ATOMS: atom_id res chain seq x y z
N MET A 1 -36.67 1.53 -30.92
CA MET A 1 -36.96 0.60 -29.80
C MET A 1 -35.75 -0.22 -29.38
N LEU A 2 -35.05 -0.92 -30.28
CA LEU A 2 -33.83 -1.68 -29.94
C LEU A 2 -32.72 -0.83 -29.28
N LEU A 3 -32.45 0.37 -29.81
CA LEU A 3 -31.43 1.27 -29.26
C LEU A 3 -31.69 1.61 -27.78
N LEU A 4 -32.96 1.82 -27.40
CA LEU A 4 -33.33 2.12 -26.02
C LEU A 4 -33.00 0.94 -25.09
N TRP A 5 -33.27 -0.30 -25.53
CA TRP A 5 -32.89 -1.51 -24.78
C TRP A 5 -31.38 -1.60 -24.58
N ILE A 6 -30.58 -1.24 -25.58
CA ILE A 6 -29.11 -1.27 -25.47
C ILE A 6 -28.62 -0.18 -24.51
N VAL A 7 -29.15 1.04 -24.62
CA VAL A 7 -28.78 2.16 -23.74
C VAL A 7 -29.10 1.82 -22.29
N VAL A 8 -30.30 1.30 -22.01
CA VAL A 8 -30.70 0.90 -20.65
C VAL A 8 -29.82 -0.25 -20.13
N LEU A 9 -29.43 -1.21 -20.98
CA LEU A 9 -28.49 -2.27 -20.59
C LEU A 9 -27.16 -1.69 -20.15
N VAL A 10 -26.54 -0.83 -20.96
CA VAL A 10 -25.22 -0.25 -20.68
C VAL A 10 -25.26 0.65 -19.46
N VAL A 11 -26.23 1.56 -19.38
CA VAL A 11 -26.40 2.46 -18.24
C VAL A 11 -26.75 1.68 -16.97
N GLY A 12 -27.58 0.64 -17.07
CA GLY A 12 -27.94 -0.23 -15.96
C GLY A 12 -26.72 -0.99 -15.40
N ILE A 13 -25.89 -1.56 -16.27
CA ILE A 13 -24.62 -2.20 -15.87
C ILE A 13 -23.70 -1.17 -15.20
N ALA A 14 -23.53 0.02 -15.80
CA ALA A 14 -22.70 1.08 -15.22
C ALA A 14 -23.23 1.54 -13.86
N TRP A 15 -24.55 1.63 -13.69
CA TRP A 15 -25.19 1.99 -12.43
C TRP A 15 -25.01 0.90 -11.36
N LEU A 16 -25.19 -0.38 -11.71
CA LEU A 16 -24.93 -1.51 -10.80
C LEU A 16 -23.48 -1.55 -10.34
N ALA A 17 -22.54 -1.27 -11.26
CA ALA A 17 -21.11 -1.16 -10.97
C ALA A 17 -20.79 0.03 -10.07
N HIS A 18 -21.38 1.21 -10.34
CA HIS A 18 -21.23 2.40 -9.51
C HIS A 18 -21.74 2.18 -8.07
N ARG A 19 -22.85 1.45 -7.92
CA ARG A 19 -23.41 1.07 -6.62
C ARG A 19 -22.62 -0.04 -5.91
N ARG A 20 -21.54 -0.55 -6.52
CA ARG A 20 -20.71 -1.65 -6.00
C ARG A 20 -21.55 -2.87 -5.59
N THR A 21 -22.58 -3.16 -6.38
CA THR A 21 -23.45 -4.32 -6.13
C THR A 21 -22.62 -5.60 -6.22
N ALA A 22 -22.87 -6.56 -5.33
CA ALA A 22 -22.18 -7.84 -5.39
C ALA A 22 -22.34 -8.50 -6.80
N PRO A 23 -21.30 -9.17 -7.32
CA PRO A 23 -21.30 -9.64 -8.71
C PRO A 23 -22.46 -10.60 -9.06
N LEU A 24 -22.83 -11.50 -8.13
CA LEU A 24 -23.87 -12.50 -8.38
C LEU A 24 -25.28 -11.87 -8.54
N PRO A 25 -25.77 -11.02 -7.61
CA PRO A 25 -27.01 -10.27 -7.82
C PRO A 25 -27.00 -9.41 -9.09
N ALA A 26 -25.89 -8.72 -9.37
CA ALA A 26 -25.77 -7.87 -10.56
C ALA A 26 -25.92 -8.70 -11.86
N LEU A 27 -25.27 -9.86 -11.95
CA LEU A 27 -25.41 -10.77 -13.08
C LEU A 27 -26.84 -11.33 -13.20
N GLY A 28 -27.50 -11.62 -12.07
CA GLY A 28 -28.91 -12.05 -12.06
C GLY A 28 -29.85 -10.99 -12.65
N VAL A 29 -29.69 -9.72 -12.27
CA VAL A 29 -30.47 -8.60 -12.82
C VAL A 29 -30.24 -8.46 -14.33
N VAL A 30 -28.98 -8.54 -14.77
CA VAL A 30 -28.64 -8.47 -16.20
C VAL A 30 -29.25 -9.65 -16.98
N ALA A 31 -29.23 -10.86 -16.42
CA ALA A 31 -29.83 -12.03 -17.07
C ALA A 31 -31.35 -11.87 -17.26
N VAL A 32 -32.07 -11.43 -16.22
CA VAL A 32 -33.51 -11.13 -16.29
C VAL A 32 -33.78 -10.07 -17.35
N TYR A 33 -32.95 -9.03 -17.40
CA TYR A 33 -33.07 -7.98 -18.41
C TYR A 33 -32.86 -8.51 -19.83
N LEU A 34 -31.84 -9.36 -20.06
CA LEU A 34 -31.59 -9.97 -21.38
C LEU A 34 -32.75 -10.89 -21.82
N LEU A 35 -33.38 -11.61 -20.89
CA LEU A 35 -34.59 -12.39 -21.18
C LEU A 35 -35.75 -11.48 -21.59
N ALA A 36 -36.00 -10.40 -20.85
CA ALA A 36 -37.05 -9.42 -21.18
C ALA A 36 -36.78 -8.76 -22.54
N MET A 37 -35.53 -8.42 -22.82
CA MET A 37 -35.11 -7.89 -24.11
C MET A 37 -35.41 -8.91 -25.22
N GLY A 38 -35.11 -10.20 -25.04
CA GLY A 38 -35.42 -11.23 -26.04
C GLY A 38 -36.91 -11.43 -26.32
N ILE A 39 -37.78 -11.27 -25.31
CA ILE A 39 -39.23 -11.48 -25.42
C ILE A 39 -39.94 -10.25 -26.00
N PHE A 40 -39.60 -9.05 -25.52
CA PHE A 40 -40.36 -7.82 -25.80
C PHE A 40 -39.73 -6.93 -26.87
N SER A 41 -38.49 -7.20 -27.28
CA SER A 41 -37.82 -6.42 -28.32
C SER A 41 -37.64 -7.22 -29.60
N HIS A 42 -37.53 -6.51 -30.73
CA HIS A 42 -37.22 -7.10 -32.04
C HIS A 42 -35.69 -7.28 -32.20
N THR A 43 -35.02 -7.78 -31.17
CA THR A 43 -33.56 -7.98 -31.20
C THR A 43 -33.24 -9.15 -32.14
N PRO A 44 -32.34 -8.96 -33.13
CA PRO A 44 -31.87 -10.05 -33.95
C PRO A 44 -31.25 -11.17 -33.09
N GLY A 45 -31.59 -12.43 -33.37
CA GLY A 45 -31.14 -13.56 -32.55
C GLY A 45 -29.62 -13.62 -32.37
N TRP A 46 -28.84 -13.27 -33.39
CA TRP A 46 -27.38 -13.23 -33.32
C TRP A 46 -26.87 -12.23 -32.26
N LEU A 47 -27.50 -11.06 -32.15
CA LEU A 47 -27.10 -10.01 -31.20
C LEU A 47 -27.43 -10.42 -29.77
N LEU A 48 -28.59 -11.06 -29.57
CA LEU A 48 -28.97 -11.62 -28.28
C LEU A 48 -28.00 -12.74 -27.85
N THR A 49 -27.59 -13.60 -28.78
CA THR A 49 -26.56 -14.63 -28.53
C THR A 49 -25.25 -14.00 -28.08
N VAL A 50 -24.80 -12.91 -28.73
CA VAL A 50 -23.58 -12.20 -28.32
C VAL A 50 -23.68 -11.70 -26.88
N PHE A 51 -24.80 -11.10 -26.48
CA PHE A 51 -24.98 -10.63 -25.09
C PHE A 51 -24.97 -11.77 -24.08
N TRP A 52 -25.61 -12.90 -24.38
CA TRP A 52 -25.55 -14.08 -23.51
C TRP A 52 -24.15 -14.68 -23.39
N VAL A 53 -23.40 -14.72 -24.49
CA VAL A 53 -22.01 -15.19 -24.48
C VAL A 53 -21.14 -14.28 -23.63
N LEU A 54 -21.25 -12.95 -23.77
CA LEU A 54 -20.52 -12.00 -22.94
C LEU A 54 -20.88 -12.13 -21.45
N TRP A 55 -22.17 -12.29 -21.15
CA TRP A 55 -22.64 -12.52 -19.79
C TRP A 55 -22.08 -13.82 -19.20
N LEU A 56 -22.09 -14.92 -19.95
CA LEU A 56 -21.51 -16.20 -19.55
C LEU A 56 -19.99 -16.11 -19.37
N ALA A 57 -19.30 -15.37 -20.23
CA ALA A 57 -17.86 -15.15 -20.12
C ALA A 57 -17.46 -14.48 -18.81
N VAL A 58 -18.36 -13.69 -18.19
CA VAL A 58 -18.17 -13.10 -16.86
C VAL A 58 -18.63 -14.04 -15.75
N LEU A 59 -19.81 -14.68 -15.90
CA LEU A 59 -20.36 -15.57 -14.87
C LEU A 59 -19.48 -16.79 -14.62
N VAL A 60 -19.05 -17.49 -15.67
CA VAL A 60 -18.37 -18.78 -15.58
C VAL A 60 -17.09 -18.69 -14.74
N PRO A 61 -16.18 -17.73 -14.97
CA PRO A 61 -15.00 -17.56 -14.11
C PRO A 61 -15.31 -17.15 -12.66
N LEU A 62 -16.45 -16.49 -12.42
CA LEU A 62 -16.85 -16.08 -11.06
C LEU A 62 -17.39 -17.25 -10.23
N VAL A 63 -18.18 -18.13 -10.85
CA VAL A 63 -18.82 -19.27 -10.16
C VAL A 63 -17.91 -20.50 -10.12
N LEU A 64 -17.01 -20.66 -11.09
CA LEU A 64 -16.09 -21.80 -11.18
C LEU A 64 -14.64 -21.34 -10.94
N PRO A 65 -14.23 -21.19 -9.66
CA PRO A 65 -12.92 -20.64 -9.32
C PRO A 65 -11.76 -21.50 -9.84
N ASP A 66 -11.91 -22.83 -9.89
CA ASP A 66 -10.86 -23.72 -10.38
C ASP A 66 -10.61 -23.56 -11.88
N LEU A 67 -11.68 -23.35 -12.66
CA LEU A 67 -11.58 -23.08 -14.08
C LEU A 67 -10.91 -21.73 -14.35
N ARG A 68 -11.31 -20.69 -13.60
CA ARG A 68 -10.65 -19.38 -13.64
C ARG A 68 -9.17 -19.49 -13.31
N ARG A 69 -8.83 -20.21 -12.23
CA ARG A 69 -7.44 -20.39 -11.79
C ARG A 69 -6.61 -21.08 -12.86
N LYS A 70 -7.11 -22.18 -13.43
CA LYS A 70 -6.40 -22.98 -14.43
C LYS A 70 -6.19 -22.25 -15.76
N HIS A 71 -7.22 -21.57 -16.27
CA HIS A 71 -7.19 -21.03 -17.63
C HIS A 71 -6.86 -19.54 -17.72
N PHE A 72 -7.05 -18.78 -16.64
CA PHE A 72 -6.80 -17.34 -16.64
C PHE A 72 -5.72 -16.95 -15.64
N THR A 73 -5.91 -17.28 -14.34
CA THR A 73 -5.01 -16.78 -13.28
C THR A 73 -3.60 -17.38 -13.37
N ALA A 74 -3.46 -18.70 -13.51
CA ALA A 74 -2.16 -19.36 -13.51
C ALA A 74 -1.28 -18.97 -14.71
N PRO A 75 -1.77 -18.94 -15.97
CA PRO A 75 -0.98 -18.47 -17.10
C PRO A 75 -0.55 -17.00 -16.95
N MET A 76 -1.44 -16.14 -16.46
CA MET A 76 -1.14 -14.73 -16.20
C MET A 76 -0.07 -14.58 -15.13
N PHE A 77 -0.16 -15.36 -14.04
CA PHE A 77 0.84 -15.38 -12.98
C PHE A 77 2.20 -15.87 -13.50
N SER A 78 2.24 -16.95 -14.28
CA SER A 78 3.49 -17.44 -14.90
C SER A 78 4.11 -16.44 -15.86
N TRP A 79 3.31 -15.66 -16.59
CA TRP A 79 3.82 -14.55 -17.39
C TRP A 79 4.39 -13.44 -16.51
N PHE A 80 3.66 -13.05 -15.46
CA PHE A 80 4.09 -12.00 -14.53
C PHE A 80 5.44 -12.34 -13.86
N GLN A 81 5.61 -13.60 -13.43
CA GLN A 81 6.87 -14.10 -12.88
C GLN A 81 8.07 -13.98 -13.82
N LYS A 82 7.85 -14.01 -15.15
CA LYS A 82 8.94 -13.85 -16.13
C LYS A 82 9.36 -12.40 -16.35
N VAL A 83 8.47 -11.45 -16.06
CA VAL A 83 8.71 -10.02 -16.30
C VAL A 83 9.27 -9.34 -15.05
N LEU A 84 9.05 -9.91 -13.86
CA LEU A 84 9.64 -9.41 -12.62
C LEU A 84 11.16 -9.66 -12.62
N PRO A 85 11.99 -8.64 -12.29
CA PRO A 85 13.43 -8.83 -12.16
C PRO A 85 13.75 -9.81 -11.02
N PRO A 86 14.81 -10.62 -11.15
CA PRO A 86 15.26 -11.47 -10.07
C PRO A 86 15.75 -10.61 -8.90
N MET A 87 15.31 -10.95 -7.69
CA MET A 87 15.71 -10.27 -6.47
C MET A 87 17.02 -10.85 -5.95
N SER A 88 18.00 -9.99 -5.67
CA SER A 88 19.24 -10.40 -5.00
C SER A 88 18.98 -10.90 -3.58
N GLU A 89 19.93 -11.63 -2.99
CA GLU A 89 19.79 -12.14 -1.61
C GLU A 89 19.60 -10.99 -0.62
N THR A 90 20.38 -9.91 -0.74
CA THR A 90 20.26 -8.75 0.16
C THR A 90 18.95 -8.00 0.00
N GLU A 91 18.43 -7.86 -1.22
CA GLU A 91 17.11 -7.25 -1.44
C GLU A 91 15.98 -8.12 -0.87
N ARG A 92 16.13 -9.45 -0.92
CA ARG A 92 15.17 -10.36 -0.34
C ARG A 92 15.17 -10.26 1.17
N ASP A 93 16.34 -10.29 1.80
CA ASP A 93 16.46 -10.15 3.25
C ASP A 93 15.88 -8.80 3.74
N ALA A 94 16.06 -7.73 2.96
CA ALA A 94 15.46 -6.43 3.27
C ALA A 94 13.92 -6.43 3.16
N ILE A 95 13.35 -7.15 2.20
CA ILE A 95 11.88 -7.27 2.06
C ILE A 95 11.30 -8.19 3.13
N ASP A 96 11.97 -9.29 3.43
CA ASP A 96 11.53 -10.29 4.40
C ASP A 96 11.68 -9.79 5.85
N ALA A 97 12.57 -8.84 6.12
CA ALA A 97 12.62 -8.10 7.39
C ALA A 97 11.36 -7.24 7.62
N GLY A 98 10.66 -6.85 6.56
CA GLY A 98 9.40 -6.13 6.64
C GLY A 98 8.24 -7.01 7.14
N THR A 99 7.13 -6.38 7.54
CA THR A 99 5.92 -7.07 7.99
C THR A 99 4.74 -6.82 7.06
N VAL A 100 3.90 -7.84 6.84
CA VAL A 100 2.61 -7.66 6.16
C VAL A 100 1.63 -7.00 7.12
N TRP A 101 1.07 -5.86 6.74
CA TRP A 101 0.07 -5.14 7.53
C TRP A 101 -1.35 -5.46 7.02
N TRP A 102 -2.28 -4.51 7.15
CA TRP A 102 -3.65 -4.67 6.67
C TRP A 102 -3.73 -4.75 5.13
N ASP A 103 -2.73 -4.27 4.41
CA ASP A 103 -2.64 -4.44 2.96
C ASP A 103 -2.70 -5.91 2.53
N GLY A 104 -2.26 -6.86 3.37
CA GLY A 104 -2.47 -8.29 3.15
C GLY A 104 -3.95 -8.69 3.03
N GLU A 105 -4.84 -8.07 3.81
CA GLU A 105 -6.29 -8.27 3.74
C GLU A 105 -6.83 -7.78 2.38
N LEU A 106 -6.33 -6.64 1.91
CA LEU A 106 -6.71 -6.09 0.60
C LEU A 106 -6.31 -7.03 -0.54
N PHE A 107 -5.07 -7.52 -0.52
CA PHE A 107 -4.56 -8.44 -1.55
C PHE A 107 -5.16 -9.85 -1.46
N SER A 108 -5.73 -10.23 -0.31
CA SER A 108 -6.51 -11.48 -0.18
C SER A 108 -7.80 -11.49 -1.04
N GLY A 109 -8.27 -10.31 -1.46
CA GLY A 109 -9.51 -10.14 -2.21
C GLY A 109 -10.79 -10.21 -1.37
N ARG A 110 -10.68 -10.35 -0.04
CA ARG A 110 -11.80 -10.28 0.92
C ARG A 110 -11.39 -9.47 2.16
N PRO A 111 -11.12 -8.16 2.02
CA PRO A 111 -10.65 -7.36 3.13
C PRO A 111 -11.70 -7.21 4.23
N ASP A 112 -11.27 -7.41 5.47
CA ASP A 112 -12.03 -7.01 6.65
C ASP A 112 -11.78 -5.53 6.97
N TRP A 113 -12.77 -4.69 6.69
CA TRP A 113 -12.70 -3.24 6.92
C TRP A 113 -12.86 -2.86 8.38
N ASP A 114 -13.58 -3.65 9.18
CA ASP A 114 -13.76 -3.37 10.59
C ASP A 114 -12.42 -3.54 11.32
N LYS A 115 -11.60 -4.51 10.89
CA LYS A 115 -10.21 -4.66 11.34
C LYS A 115 -9.37 -3.41 11.06
N LEU A 116 -9.49 -2.80 9.87
CA LEU A 116 -8.78 -1.55 9.55
C LEU A 116 -9.22 -0.39 10.44
N LEU A 117 -10.54 -0.22 10.59
CA LEU A 117 -11.12 0.87 11.36
C LEU A 117 -10.91 0.70 12.87
N ALA A 118 -10.69 -0.53 13.34
CA ALA A 118 -10.41 -0.84 14.74
C ALA A 118 -8.96 -0.60 15.16
N TYR A 119 -8.01 -0.33 14.24
CA TYR A 119 -6.65 -0.01 14.64
C TYR A 119 -6.63 1.24 15.53
N PRO A 120 -5.99 1.18 16.70
CA PRO A 120 -5.95 2.32 17.60
C PRO A 120 -5.14 3.44 16.95
N LYS A 121 -5.52 4.69 17.28
CA LYS A 121 -4.69 5.84 16.92
C LYS A 121 -3.32 5.66 17.57
N VAL A 122 -2.27 5.71 16.76
CA VAL A 122 -0.90 5.61 17.27
C VAL A 122 -0.58 6.81 18.13
N GLN A 123 0.13 6.58 19.24
CA GLN A 123 0.50 7.59 20.22
C GLN A 123 1.99 7.48 20.50
N LEU A 124 2.60 8.62 20.81
CA LEU A 124 3.97 8.66 21.32
C LEU A 124 3.96 8.36 22.82
N THR A 125 4.97 7.63 23.26
CA THR A 125 5.31 7.54 24.68
C THR A 125 5.85 8.88 25.19
N GLU A 126 5.86 9.08 26.51
CA GLU A 126 6.40 10.30 27.11
C GLU A 126 7.87 10.53 26.73
N GLU A 127 8.67 9.48 26.64
CA GLU A 127 10.08 9.54 26.25
C GLU A 127 10.26 9.96 24.78
N GLU A 128 9.46 9.39 23.87
CA GLU A 128 9.49 9.75 22.45
C GLU A 128 9.04 11.19 22.23
N GLN A 129 7.97 11.62 22.92
CA GLN A 129 7.51 13.00 22.87
C GLN A 129 8.57 13.96 23.40
N ALA A 130 9.20 13.63 24.54
CA ALA A 130 10.30 14.43 25.09
C ALA A 130 11.51 14.52 24.14
N PHE A 131 11.80 13.46 23.37
CA PHE A 131 12.86 13.49 22.36
C PHE A 131 12.53 14.43 21.19
N ILE A 132 11.26 14.43 20.77
CA ILE A 132 10.75 15.30 19.70
C ILE A 132 10.72 16.77 20.15
N ASP A 133 10.36 17.03 21.39
CA ASP A 133 10.19 18.40 21.91
C ASP A 133 11.49 19.01 22.46
N GLY A 134 12.49 18.19 22.80
CA GLY A 134 13.81 18.64 23.23
C GLY A 134 14.85 18.47 22.13
N PRO A 135 15.62 17.36 22.12
CA PRO A 135 16.73 17.14 21.19
C PRO A 135 16.41 17.42 19.71
N THR A 136 15.20 17.07 19.24
CA THR A 136 14.80 17.29 17.84
C THR A 136 14.53 18.76 17.55
N GLU A 137 13.89 19.51 18.45
CA GLU A 137 13.73 20.97 18.30
C GLU A 137 15.07 21.69 18.33
N GLU A 138 15.95 21.31 19.26
CA GLU A 138 17.29 21.88 19.36
C GLU A 138 18.08 21.67 18.07
N LEU A 139 18.02 20.46 17.50
CA LEU A 139 18.65 20.16 16.22
C LEU A 139 18.05 21.00 15.08
N CYS A 140 16.72 21.13 15.04
CA CYS A 140 16.03 21.97 14.06
C CYS A 140 16.46 23.44 14.13
N ALA A 141 16.78 23.96 15.32
CA ALA A 141 17.23 25.33 15.51
C ALA A 141 18.71 25.56 15.12
N MET A 142 19.50 24.50 15.04
CA MET A 142 20.93 24.56 14.66
C MET A 142 21.17 24.61 13.14
N VAL A 143 20.13 24.42 12.32
CA VAL A 143 20.29 24.24 10.88
C VAL A 143 19.49 25.26 10.06
N SER A 144 20.01 25.53 8.86
CA SER A 144 19.34 26.30 7.81
C SER A 144 19.54 25.58 6.48
N ASP A 145 18.46 25.30 5.76
CA ASP A 145 18.51 24.62 4.45
C ASP A 145 19.42 25.35 3.47
N TRP A 146 19.39 26.69 3.49
CA TRP A 146 20.23 27.49 2.61
C TRP A 146 21.72 27.34 2.95
N GLU A 147 22.09 27.37 4.23
CA GLU A 147 23.48 27.23 4.67
C GLU A 147 24.02 25.83 4.36
N ILE A 148 23.21 24.80 4.59
CA ILE A 148 23.52 23.42 4.21
C ILE A 148 23.77 23.33 2.70
N GLY A 149 22.89 23.91 1.88
CA GLY A 149 23.06 23.93 0.43
C GLY A 149 24.30 24.70 -0.05
N GLN A 150 24.73 25.75 0.66
CA GLN A 150 25.98 26.46 0.35
C GLN A 150 27.22 25.66 0.76
N ALA A 151 27.19 25.03 1.93
CA ALA A 151 28.29 24.25 2.46
C ALA A 151 28.41 22.85 1.83
N MET A 152 27.33 22.37 1.21
CA MET A 152 27.17 20.99 0.76
C MET A 152 27.37 19.95 1.88
N ASP A 153 27.11 20.37 3.13
CA ASP A 153 27.23 19.55 4.34
C ASP A 153 26.42 20.17 5.50
N LEU A 154 26.14 19.38 6.52
CA LEU A 154 25.54 19.85 7.77
C LEU A 154 26.59 20.55 8.65
N PRO A 155 26.19 21.55 9.45
CA PRO A 155 27.10 22.20 10.37
C PRO A 155 27.70 21.20 11.39
N PRO A 156 28.98 21.36 11.79
CA PRO A 156 29.65 20.44 12.71
C PRO A 156 28.91 20.23 14.04
N GLU A 157 28.26 21.26 14.56
CA GLU A 157 27.44 21.23 15.76
C GLU A 157 26.20 20.33 15.59
N ALA A 158 25.54 20.36 14.43
CA ALA A 158 24.42 19.48 14.14
C ALA A 158 24.89 18.01 14.07
N TRP A 159 26.03 17.75 13.43
CA TRP A 159 26.66 16.42 13.45
C TRP A 159 26.97 15.93 14.87
N ALA A 160 27.56 16.79 15.71
CA ALA A 160 27.87 16.46 17.09
C ALA A 160 26.60 16.19 17.91
N HIS A 161 25.57 17.01 17.73
CA HIS A 161 24.28 16.88 18.40
C HIS A 161 23.58 15.57 18.03
N MET A 162 23.55 15.23 16.74
CA MET A 162 22.97 13.97 16.24
C MET A 162 23.62 12.74 16.88
N LYS A 163 24.96 12.72 16.93
CA LYS A 163 25.72 11.63 17.55
C LYS A 163 25.47 11.54 19.06
N THR A 164 25.52 12.67 19.76
CA THR A 164 25.38 12.73 21.22
C THR A 164 23.99 12.27 21.68
N HIS A 165 22.95 12.67 20.96
CA HIS A 165 21.57 12.35 21.33
C HIS A 165 21.06 11.03 20.75
N GLY A 166 21.84 10.35 19.89
CA GLY A 166 21.49 9.04 19.34
C GLY A 166 20.50 9.09 18.17
N PHE A 167 20.55 10.13 17.34
CA PHE A 167 19.70 10.25 16.14
C PHE A 167 19.94 9.13 15.11
N PHE A 168 21.09 8.47 15.13
CA PHE A 168 21.40 7.32 14.24
C PHE A 168 21.01 5.97 14.83
N ALA A 169 20.38 5.94 16.01
CA ALA A 169 20.06 4.72 16.74
C ALA A 169 18.64 4.78 17.32
N LEU A 170 17.71 5.43 16.62
CA LEU A 170 16.32 5.60 17.07
C LEU A 170 15.62 4.24 17.21
N ILE A 171 15.75 3.38 16.20
CA ILE A 171 15.06 2.07 16.17
C ILE A 171 15.84 0.96 16.90
N ILE A 172 17.12 1.17 17.20
CA ILE A 172 17.98 0.15 17.81
C ILE A 172 17.49 -0.12 19.24
N PRO A 173 17.27 -1.38 19.66
CA PRO A 173 16.85 -1.71 21.02
C PRO A 173 17.80 -1.14 22.08
N LYS A 174 17.22 -0.77 23.24
CA LYS A 174 17.97 -0.15 24.34
C LYS A 174 19.09 -1.05 24.89
N GLU A 175 18.93 -2.37 24.83
CA GLU A 175 19.96 -3.33 25.25
C GLU A 175 21.25 -3.25 24.41
N PHE A 176 21.16 -2.75 23.17
CA PHE A 176 22.31 -2.49 22.30
C PHE A 176 22.73 -1.01 22.32
N GLY A 177 22.22 -0.22 23.27
CA GLY A 177 22.57 1.19 23.44
C GLY A 177 21.79 2.16 22.53
N GLY A 178 20.76 1.68 21.83
CA GLY A 178 19.86 2.54 21.05
C GLY A 178 18.72 3.14 21.86
N LYS A 179 17.77 3.78 21.17
CA LYS A 179 16.58 4.38 21.81
C LYS A 179 15.40 3.43 21.90
N GLY A 180 15.28 2.45 21.00
CA GLY A 180 14.16 1.53 20.93
C GLY A 180 12.82 2.23 20.67
N PHE A 181 12.84 3.33 19.91
CA PHE A 181 11.65 4.10 19.57
C PHE A 181 10.79 3.37 18.54
N SER A 182 9.48 3.63 18.61
CA SER A 182 8.50 3.11 17.67
C SER A 182 8.70 3.67 16.26
N ALA A 183 8.18 2.96 15.26
CA ALA A 183 8.13 3.45 13.89
C ALA A 183 7.40 4.81 13.78
N TYR A 184 6.42 5.07 14.67
CA TYR A 184 5.73 6.35 14.72
C TYR A 184 6.62 7.48 15.22
N ALA A 185 7.37 7.28 16.30
CA ALA A 185 8.34 8.27 16.77
C ALA A 185 9.44 8.54 15.74
N HIS A 186 9.97 7.50 15.08
CA HIS A 186 10.91 7.67 13.97
C HIS A 186 10.29 8.54 12.85
N SER A 187 9.05 8.25 12.44
CA SER A 187 8.33 9.06 11.44
C SER A 187 8.15 10.52 11.90
N GLN A 188 7.76 10.77 13.15
CA GLN A 188 7.56 12.13 13.66
C GLN A 188 8.87 12.93 13.74
N VAL A 189 9.97 12.31 14.17
CA VAL A 189 11.30 12.94 14.13
C VAL A 189 11.67 13.31 12.69
N ALA A 190 11.57 12.37 11.74
CA ALA A 190 11.91 12.63 10.35
C ALA A 190 11.04 13.74 9.73
N MET A 191 9.72 13.73 9.96
CA MET A 191 8.80 14.76 9.49
C MET A 191 9.17 16.14 10.04
N LYS A 192 9.54 16.21 11.33
CA LYS A 192 9.93 17.46 11.98
C LYS A 192 11.23 18.02 11.41
N LEU A 193 12.27 17.19 11.27
CA LEU A 193 13.53 17.58 10.65
C LEU A 193 13.33 18.05 9.20
N ALA A 194 12.44 17.40 8.44
CA ALA A 194 12.13 17.76 7.06
C ALA A 194 11.47 19.14 6.91
N THR A 195 10.89 19.70 7.99
CA THR A 195 10.41 21.09 7.99
C THR A 195 11.55 22.12 7.95
N ARG A 196 12.77 21.70 8.27
CA ARG A 196 13.96 22.54 8.28
C ARG A 196 14.88 22.28 7.11
N SER A 197 15.14 21.02 6.78
CA SER A 197 15.92 20.64 5.61
C SER A 197 15.68 19.18 5.22
N GLY A 198 15.55 18.93 3.92
CA GLY A 198 15.45 17.58 3.37
C GLY A 198 16.73 16.77 3.57
N ASP A 199 17.90 17.42 3.49
CA ASP A 199 19.20 16.78 3.66
C ASP A 199 19.39 16.30 5.10
N LEU A 200 19.08 17.16 6.09
CA LEU A 200 19.12 16.79 7.50
C LEU A 200 18.19 15.60 7.80
N ALA A 201 16.95 15.66 7.29
CA ALA A 201 15.98 14.60 7.49
C ALA A 201 16.46 13.27 6.88
N SER A 202 17.01 13.31 5.66
CA SER A 202 17.58 12.15 4.98
C SER A 202 18.78 11.57 5.75
N THR A 203 19.70 12.42 6.21
CA THR A 203 20.86 11.99 7.00
C THR A 203 20.47 11.22 8.26
N VAL A 204 19.41 11.64 8.95
CA VAL A 204 18.90 10.93 10.14
C VAL A 204 18.06 9.71 9.76
N MET A 205 17.18 9.83 8.77
CA MET A 205 16.18 8.80 8.43
C MET A 205 16.81 7.57 7.76
N VAL A 206 17.78 7.74 6.85
CA VAL A 206 18.33 6.63 6.06
C VAL A 206 18.95 5.55 6.96
N PRO A 207 19.83 5.86 7.93
CA PRO A 207 20.38 4.85 8.85
C PRO A 207 19.33 4.16 9.74
N ASN A 208 18.16 4.77 9.95
CA ASN A 208 17.08 4.22 10.78
C ASN A 208 15.97 3.52 9.97
N SER A 209 16.02 3.54 8.63
CA SER A 209 14.99 2.92 7.76
C SER A 209 15.57 1.93 6.75
N LEU A 210 16.83 2.13 6.34
CA LEU A 210 17.56 1.28 5.40
C LEU A 210 18.95 0.91 5.97
N GLY A 211 19.14 1.12 7.27
CA GLY A 211 20.42 0.89 7.92
C GLY A 211 20.67 -0.57 8.26
N PRO A 212 21.94 -0.93 8.52
CA PRO A 212 22.32 -2.30 8.84
C PRO A 212 21.69 -2.83 10.13
N ALA A 213 21.19 -1.95 11.00
CA ALA A 213 20.62 -2.34 12.28
C ALA A 213 19.42 -3.29 12.14
N GLU A 214 18.50 -3.01 11.22
CA GLU A 214 17.32 -3.86 11.02
C GLU A 214 17.72 -5.27 10.55
N LEU A 215 18.63 -5.34 9.58
CA LEU A 215 19.18 -6.62 9.11
C LEU A 215 19.93 -7.38 10.22
N LEU A 216 20.72 -6.68 11.04
CA LEU A 216 21.44 -7.30 12.16
C LEU A 216 20.49 -7.80 13.25
N LEU A 217 19.37 -7.13 13.50
CA LEU A 217 18.37 -7.60 14.46
C LEU A 217 17.63 -8.84 13.98
N HIS A 218 17.38 -8.96 12.67
CA HIS A 218 16.70 -10.12 12.09
C HIS A 218 17.62 -11.30 11.77
N TYR A 219 18.87 -11.03 11.37
CA TYR A 219 19.79 -12.03 10.80
C TYR A 219 21.18 -12.05 11.46
N GLY A 220 21.47 -11.15 12.41
CA GLY A 220 22.73 -11.13 13.15
C GLY A 220 22.85 -12.30 14.13
N THR A 221 24.08 -12.76 14.35
CA THR A 221 24.43 -13.86 15.28
C THR A 221 24.66 -13.40 16.70
#